data_AF-A0A2P7U2Y8-F1
#
_entry.id   AF-A0A2P7U2Y8-F1
#
_cell.length_a   1.000
_cell.length_b   1.000
_cell.length_c   1.000
_cell.angle_alpha   90.00
_cell.angle_beta   90.00
_cell.angle_gamma   90.00
#
_symmetry.space_group_name_H-M   'P 1'
#
loop_
_entity.id
_entity.type
_entity.pdbx_description
1 polymer ?
#
loop_
_entity_poly.entity_id
_entity_poly.type
_entity_poly.pdbx_seq_one_letter_code
_entity_poly.pdbx_strand_id
1 'polypeptide(L)'
;MTNMTKDEIKALQIKAAEISDHFEKRSAVYVRSGQEIFEANRENHDDAFVTSCIANDYWWKFEWYLKGSDLWKDSDFDDIDEVAAEFEGRFAEFFREG
;
A
#
# COMPACT_ATOMS: atom_id res chain seq x y z
N MET A 1 -14.73 19.91 -1.14
CA MET A 1 -13.52 19.44 -0.46
C MET A 1 -12.36 20.26 -1.00
N THR A 2 -11.41 20.65 -0.17
CA THR A 2 -10.14 21.22 -0.63
C THR A 2 -9.28 20.08 -1.13
N ASN A 3 -8.70 20.22 -2.33
CA ASN A 3 -7.84 19.18 -2.86
C ASN A 3 -6.61 18.97 -1.98
N MET A 4 -6.16 17.73 -1.86
CA MET A 4 -4.96 17.42 -1.10
C MET A 4 -3.74 18.10 -1.73
N THR A 5 -2.88 18.61 -0.87
CA THR A 5 -1.62 19.23 -1.27
C THR A 5 -0.61 18.16 -1.68
N LYS A 6 0.39 18.56 -2.46
CA LYS A 6 1.49 17.65 -2.82
C LYS A 6 2.25 17.12 -1.60
N ASP A 7 2.31 17.90 -0.51
CA ASP A 7 2.97 17.48 0.73
C ASP A 7 2.15 16.40 1.45
N GLU A 8 0.83 16.51 1.46
CA GLU A 8 -0.06 15.46 1.99
C GLU A 8 0.03 14.18 1.16
N ILE A 9 0.02 14.28 -0.17
CA ILE A 9 0.23 13.13 -1.06
C ILE A 9 1.63 12.51 -0.85
N LYS A 10 2.65 13.33 -0.58
CA LYS A 10 3.99 12.84 -0.25
C LYS A 10 4.01 12.06 1.07
N ALA A 11 3.27 12.51 2.07
CA ALA A 11 3.12 11.78 3.34
C ALA A 11 2.45 10.42 3.12
N LEU A 12 1.39 10.36 2.31
CA LEU A 12 0.71 9.10 1.95
C LEU A 12 1.63 8.16 1.18
N GLN A 13 2.43 8.69 0.25
CA GLN A 13 3.45 7.89 -0.44
C GLN A 13 4.43 7.26 0.55
N ILE A 14 4.98 8.03 1.49
CA ILE A 14 5.92 7.49 2.49
C ILE A 14 5.24 6.38 3.29
N LYS A 15 4.00 6.62 3.72
CA LYS A 15 3.21 5.63 4.47
C LYS A 15 2.95 4.35 3.68
N ALA A 16 2.65 4.47 2.38
CA ALA A 16 2.47 3.32 1.48
C ALA A 16 3.74 2.45 1.40
N ALA A 17 4.92 3.09 1.35
CA ALA A 17 6.20 2.37 1.39
C ALA A 17 6.42 1.67 2.74
N GLU A 18 6.12 2.33 3.86
CA GLU A 18 6.22 1.73 5.20
C GLU A 18 5.32 0.48 5.34
N ILE A 19 4.08 0.56 4.86
CA ILE A 19 3.12 -0.55 4.91
C ILE A 19 3.58 -1.70 4.01
N SER A 20 4.02 -1.39 2.78
CA SER A 20 4.55 -2.39 1.86
C SER A 20 5.71 -3.16 2.49
N ASP A 21 6.69 -2.45 3.05
CA ASP A 21 7.85 -3.04 3.72
C ASP A 21 7.48 -3.85 4.98
N HIS A 22 6.49 -3.39 5.77
CA HIS A 22 5.96 -4.13 6.92
C HIS A 22 5.47 -5.53 6.52
N PHE A 23 4.67 -5.61 5.46
CA PHE A 23 4.09 -6.87 5.01
C PHE A 23 5.07 -7.73 4.20
N GLU A 24 5.97 -7.13 3.40
CA GLU A 24 7.01 -7.85 2.68
C GLU A 24 7.94 -8.60 3.65
N LYS A 25 8.37 -7.93 4.73
CA LYS A 25 9.15 -8.57 5.80
C LYS A 25 8.40 -9.73 6.45
N ARG A 26 7.08 -9.61 6.62
CA ARG A 26 6.23 -10.64 7.22
C ARG A 26 6.05 -11.84 6.28
N SER A 27 5.90 -11.60 4.96
CA SER A 27 5.88 -12.65 3.93
C SER A 27 7.21 -13.43 3.88
N ALA A 28 8.36 -12.73 3.90
CA ALA A 28 9.67 -13.36 3.82
C ALA A 28 10.01 -14.32 4.99
N VAL A 29 9.42 -14.11 6.17
CA VAL A 29 9.61 -14.97 7.35
C VAL A 29 9.00 -16.36 7.16
N TYR A 30 7.89 -16.48 6.44
CA TYR A 30 7.21 -17.77 6.24
C TYR A 30 7.96 -18.70 5.28
N VAL A 31 8.61 -18.15 4.25
CA VAL A 31 9.39 -18.94 3.28
C VAL A 31 10.60 -19.64 3.93
N ARG A 32 11.16 -19.08 5.01
CA ARG A 32 12.29 -19.66 5.75
C ARG A 32 11.90 -20.74 6.77
N SER A 33 10.62 -20.89 7.10
CA SER A 33 10.18 -21.69 8.25
C SER A 33 9.96 -23.19 7.95
N GLY A 34 10.35 -23.68 6.77
CA GLY A 34 10.14 -25.08 6.37
C GLY A 34 8.72 -25.35 5.85
N GLN A 35 8.58 -26.42 5.05
CA GLN A 35 7.39 -26.65 4.22
C GLN A 35 6.09 -26.86 5.03
N GLU A 36 6.14 -27.56 6.18
CA GLU A 36 4.96 -27.76 7.03
C GLU A 36 4.45 -26.47 7.68
N ILE A 37 5.35 -25.58 8.11
CA ILE A 37 4.97 -24.28 8.71
C ILE A 37 4.47 -23.31 7.64
N PHE A 38 5.04 -23.38 6.43
CA PHE A 38 4.56 -22.63 5.27
C PHE A 38 3.14 -23.08 4.88
N GLU A 39 2.89 -24.38 4.74
CA GLU A 39 1.57 -24.90 4.38
C GLU A 39 0.51 -24.57 5.45
N ALA A 40 0.85 -24.65 6.73
CA ALA A 40 -0.04 -24.29 7.84
C ALA A 40 -0.36 -22.78 7.92
N ASN A 41 0.53 -21.91 7.43
CA ASN A 41 0.36 -20.45 7.44
C ASN A 41 0.14 -19.87 6.05
N ARG A 42 -0.07 -20.70 5.02
CA ARG A 42 -0.07 -20.29 3.63
C ARG A 42 -1.11 -19.21 3.33
N GLU A 43 -2.31 -19.34 3.88
CA GLU A 43 -3.37 -18.33 3.73
C GLU A 43 -2.97 -16.98 4.32
N ASN A 44 -2.31 -16.96 5.49
CA ASN A 44 -1.81 -15.73 6.11
C ASN A 44 -0.59 -15.13 5.37
N HIS A 45 0.23 -15.98 4.76
CA HIS A 45 1.34 -15.55 3.92
C HIS A 45 0.85 -14.91 2.62
N ASP A 46 -0.11 -15.55 1.95
CA ASP A 46 -0.69 -15.06 0.70
C ASP A 46 -1.44 -13.74 0.95
N ASP A 47 -2.11 -13.59 2.10
CA ASP A 47 -2.75 -12.34 2.53
C ASP A 47 -1.74 -11.20 2.78
N ALA A 48 -0.63 -11.49 3.48
CA ALA A 48 0.43 -10.50 3.71
C ALA A 48 1.11 -10.08 2.39
N PHE A 49 1.39 -11.03 1.50
CA PHE A 49 1.98 -10.73 0.19
C PHE A 49 1.04 -9.84 -0.65
N VAL A 50 -0.24 -10.22 -0.77
CA VAL A 50 -1.23 -9.44 -1.52
C VAL A 50 -1.36 -8.03 -0.94
N THR A 51 -1.41 -7.91 0.39
CA THR A 51 -1.49 -6.61 1.07
C THR A 51 -0.27 -5.74 0.78
N SER A 52 0.93 -6.31 0.74
CA SER A 52 2.16 -5.60 0.37
C SER A 52 2.11 -5.08 -1.08
N CYS A 53 1.64 -5.90 -2.02
CA CYS A 53 1.50 -5.52 -3.42
C CYS A 53 0.50 -4.37 -3.60
N ILE A 54 -0.62 -4.40 -2.87
CA ILE A 54 -1.63 -3.34 -2.90
C ILE A 54 -1.02 -2.02 -2.39
N ALA A 55 -0.33 -2.03 -1.25
CA ALA A 55 0.31 -0.83 -0.71
C ALA A 55 1.35 -0.26 -1.70
N ASN A 56 2.12 -1.13 -2.35
CA ASN A 56 3.08 -0.73 -3.39
C ASN A 56 2.40 -0.14 -4.65
N ASP A 57 1.21 -0.60 -5.01
CA ASP A 57 0.45 -0.02 -6.12
C ASP A 57 0.03 1.44 -5.82
N TYR A 58 -0.50 1.71 -4.61
CA TYR A 58 -0.77 3.07 -4.17
C TYR A 58 0.49 3.94 -4.11
N TRP A 59 1.62 3.37 -3.68
CA TRP A 59 2.91 4.09 -3.72
C TRP A 59 3.23 4.59 -5.13
N TRP A 60 3.05 3.74 -6.15
CA TRP A 60 3.26 4.12 -7.55
C TRP A 60 2.26 5.17 -8.02
N LYS A 61 0.98 5.05 -7.65
CA LYS A 61 -0.04 6.07 -7.95
C LYS A 61 0.38 7.45 -7.40
N PHE A 62 0.81 7.51 -6.14
CA PHE A 62 1.29 8.76 -5.55
C PHE A 62 2.59 9.26 -6.21
N GLU A 63 3.54 8.37 -6.55
CA GLU A 63 4.79 8.74 -7.23
C GLU A 63 4.54 9.36 -8.61
N TRP A 64 3.65 8.76 -9.40
CA TRP A 64 3.31 9.29 -10.73
C TRP A 64 2.60 10.63 -10.64
N TYR A 65 1.67 10.80 -9.69
CA TYR A 65 1.01 12.09 -9.45
C TYR A 65 2.02 13.17 -9.06
N LEU A 66 2.93 12.89 -8.11
CA LEU A 66 3.95 13.84 -7.65
C LEU A 66 4.90 14.26 -8.77
N LYS A 67 5.19 13.35 -9.71
CA LYS A 67 5.95 13.61 -10.95
C LYS A 67 5.16 14.36 -12.01
N GLY A 68 3.86 14.61 -11.81
CA GLY A 68 2.99 15.26 -12.80
C GLY A 68 2.66 14.38 -14.01
N SER A 69 2.75 13.07 -13.85
CA SER A 69 2.34 12.10 -14.87
C SER A 69 0.88 11.71 -14.67
N ASP A 70 0.18 11.33 -15.74
CA ASP A 70 -1.18 10.76 -15.66
C ASP A 70 -1.19 9.24 -15.48
N LEU A 71 -0.03 8.59 -15.35
CA LEU A 71 0.10 7.13 -15.20
C LEU A 71 -0.52 6.57 -13.90
N TRP A 72 -0.90 7.42 -12.96
CA TRP A 72 -1.64 7.02 -11.75
C TRP A 72 -3.15 6.85 -11.97
N LYS A 73 -3.67 7.39 -13.07
CA LYS A 73 -5.09 7.29 -13.42
C LYS A 73 -5.39 5.91 -14.00
N ASP A 74 -6.57 5.40 -13.71
CA ASP A 74 -7.10 4.17 -14.29
C ASP A 74 -8.61 4.33 -14.57
N SER A 75 -9.32 3.22 -14.84
CA SER A 75 -10.76 3.27 -15.11
C SER A 75 -11.60 3.65 -13.89
N ASP A 76 -11.05 3.44 -12.69
CA ASP A 76 -11.75 3.56 -11.42
C ASP A 76 -11.35 4.86 -10.71
N PHE A 77 -10.21 5.45 -11.07
CA PHE A 77 -9.67 6.68 -10.48
C PHE A 77 -9.17 7.69 -11.52
N ASP A 78 -9.78 8.87 -11.53
CA ASP A 78 -9.28 10.06 -12.22
C ASP A 78 -9.05 11.28 -11.31
N ASP A 79 -9.38 11.15 -10.01
CA ASP A 79 -9.12 12.11 -8.93
C ASP A 79 -8.13 11.53 -7.89
N ILE A 80 -7.06 12.26 -7.60
CA ILE A 80 -6.03 11.81 -6.66
C ILE A 80 -6.55 11.81 -5.22
N ASP A 81 -7.52 12.67 -4.91
CA ASP A 81 -8.11 12.75 -3.58
C ASP A 81 -8.96 11.51 -3.27
N GLU A 82 -9.59 10.93 -4.29
CA GLU A 82 -10.31 9.66 -4.18
C GLU A 82 -9.35 8.48 -3.97
N VAL A 83 -8.23 8.45 -4.70
CA VAL A 83 -7.15 7.45 -4.49
C VAL A 83 -6.61 7.54 -3.07
N ALA A 84 -6.38 8.75 -2.58
CA ALA A 84 -5.90 8.99 -1.23
C ALA A 84 -6.91 8.52 -0.17
N ALA A 85 -8.19 8.87 -0.32
CA ALA A 85 -9.24 8.45 0.60
C ALA A 85 -9.44 6.93 0.62
N GLU A 86 -9.34 6.26 -0.53
CA GLU A 86 -9.41 4.80 -0.60
C GLU A 86 -8.21 4.17 0.10
N PHE A 87 -7.00 4.67 -0.15
CA PHE A 87 -5.79 4.21 0.52
C PHE A 87 -5.89 4.33 2.04
N GLU A 88 -6.28 5.50 2.55
CA GLU A 88 -6.46 5.74 3.99
C GLU A 88 -7.55 4.84 4.58
N GLY A 89 -8.68 4.65 3.88
CA GLY A 89 -9.76 3.77 4.31
C GLY A 89 -9.31 2.31 4.39
N ARG A 90 -8.56 1.84 3.38
CA ARG A 90 -8.06 0.47 3.28
C ARG A 90 -7.00 0.16 4.32
N PHE A 91 -6.17 1.13 4.68
CA PHE A 91 -5.07 0.98 5.62
C PHE A 91 -5.28 1.72 6.95
N ALA A 92 -6.53 2.03 7.31
CA ALA A 92 -6.88 2.87 8.46
C ALA A 92 -6.28 2.41 9.80
N GLU A 93 -5.95 1.13 9.96
CA GLU A 93 -5.24 0.62 11.14
C GLU A 93 -3.83 1.19 11.28
N PHE A 94 -3.07 1.32 10.19
CA PHE A 94 -1.70 1.84 10.21
C PHE A 94 -1.60 3.34 10.50
N PHE A 95 -2.72 4.06 10.39
CA PHE A 95 -2.82 5.47 10.75
C PHE A 95 -3.25 5.67 12.21
N ARG A 96 -3.76 4.63 12.88
CA ARG A 96 -4.13 4.66 14.31
C ARG A 96 -2.97 4.33 15.24
N GLU A 97 -1.94 3.66 14.74
CA GLU A 97 -0.77 3.21 15.51
C GLU A 97 0.41 4.21 15.53
N GLY A 98 0.19 5.48 15.14
CA GLY A 98 1.19 6.55 15.10
C GLY A 98 1.13 7.52 16.27
#